data_AF-A0A2D4F4R7-F1
#
_entry.id   AF-A0A2D4F4R7-F1
#
_cell.length_a   1.000
_cell.length_b   1.000
_cell.length_c   1.000
_cell.angle_alpha   90.00
_cell.angle_beta   90.00
_cell.angle_gamma   90.00
#
_symmetry.space_group_name_H-M   'P 1'
#
loop_
_entity.id
_entity.type
_entity.pdbx_description
1 polymer ?
#
loop_
_entity_poly.entity_id
_entity_poly.type
_entity_poly.pdbx_seq_one_letter_code
_entity_poly.pdbx_strand_id
1 'polypeptide(L)'
;ATARKDVLELVRKWEMGSSCQPGQPQKSYQSCKEIKAAMPESPDGLYILISEDGEVYQTFCDMTTKGGGWTLVASVHENNIFGKCTTGDRWSSQQGSDAKYPYGDGNWSIAATSDDYKGEGGLFKKRLGGRERERER
;
A
#
# COMPACT_ATOMS: atom_id res chain seq x y z
N ALA A 1 38.48 9.97 -35.86
CA ALA A 1 37.06 9.93 -36.30
C ALA A 1 36.24 9.14 -35.28
N THR A 2 36.09 9.68 -34.07
CA THR A 2 35.71 8.89 -32.88
C THR A 2 34.79 9.68 -31.96
N ALA A 3 35.05 10.98 -31.75
CA ALA A 3 34.20 11.86 -30.95
C ALA A 3 32.71 11.89 -31.38
N ARG A 4 32.41 11.86 -32.69
CA ARG A 4 31.02 11.84 -33.17
C ARG A 4 30.29 10.54 -32.83
N LYS A 5 31.02 9.41 -32.77
CA LYS A 5 30.45 8.10 -32.40
C LYS A 5 30.23 8.01 -30.90
N ASP A 6 31.17 8.52 -30.11
CA ASP A 6 31.10 8.53 -28.65
C ASP A 6 29.96 9.43 -28.15
N VAL A 7 29.76 10.59 -28.79
CA VAL A 7 28.60 11.46 -28.51
C VAL A 7 27.30 10.78 -28.92
N LEU A 8 27.26 10.06 -30.05
CA LEU A 8 26.07 9.30 -30.46
C LEU A 8 25.72 8.17 -29.48
N GLU A 9 26.73 7.52 -28.92
CA GLU A 9 26.57 6.43 -27.96
C GLU A 9 26.10 6.97 -26.59
N LEU A 10 26.65 8.11 -26.16
CA LEU A 10 26.17 8.82 -24.97
C LEU A 10 24.73 9.29 -25.14
N VAL A 11 24.35 9.84 -26.29
CA VAL A 11 22.95 10.24 -26.57
C VAL A 11 22.02 9.03 -26.53
N ARG A 12 22.39 7.89 -27.15
CA ARG A 12 21.62 6.63 -27.03
C ARG A 12 21.49 6.12 -25.60
N LYS A 13 22.56 6.23 -24.81
CA LYS A 13 22.59 5.84 -23.40
C LYS A 13 21.62 6.70 -22.56
N TRP A 14 21.44 7.97 -22.92
CA TRP A 14 20.46 8.86 -22.30
C TRP A 14 19.02 8.59 -22.77
N GLU A 15 18.81 8.21 -24.03
CA GLU A 15 17.49 7.85 -24.58
C GLU A 15 16.93 6.54 -23.99
N MET A 16 17.80 5.65 -23.47
CA MET A 16 17.40 4.38 -22.84
C MET A 16 17.31 4.45 -21.31
N GLY A 17 17.72 5.56 -20.69
CA GLY A 17 17.82 5.73 -19.23
C GLY A 17 16.84 6.73 -18.62
N SER A 18 15.95 7.34 -19.41
CA SER A 18 14.96 8.30 -18.93
C SER A 18 13.55 7.71 -19.08
N SER A 19 12.96 7.24 -17.97
CA SER A 19 11.62 6.60 -17.97
C SER A 19 10.45 7.59 -18.09
N CYS A 20 10.66 8.75 -18.72
CA CYS A 20 9.61 9.74 -18.87
C CYS A 20 9.25 9.86 -20.35
N GLN A 21 8.42 8.95 -20.86
CA GLN A 21 7.68 9.19 -22.09
C GLN A 21 6.29 9.75 -21.76
N PRO A 22 5.96 10.99 -22.18
CA PRO A 22 4.60 11.51 -22.09
C PRO A 22 3.75 10.80 -23.15
N GLY A 23 2.89 9.88 -22.70
CA GLY A 23 1.94 9.20 -23.60
C GLY A 23 1.73 7.70 -23.36
N GLN A 24 2.33 7.09 -22.35
CA GLN A 24 1.90 5.73 -21.98
C GLN A 24 0.52 5.80 -21.30
N PRO A 25 -0.46 4.94 -21.68
CA PRO A 25 -1.63 4.73 -20.84
C PRO A 25 -1.11 4.28 -19.48
N GLN A 26 -1.26 5.13 -18.48
CA GLN A 26 -0.90 4.81 -17.10
C GLN A 26 -1.77 3.63 -16.70
N LYS A 27 -1.21 2.42 -16.80
CA LYS A 27 -1.92 1.19 -16.43
C LYS A 27 -2.25 1.33 -14.95
N SER A 28 -3.53 1.53 -14.65
CA SER A 28 -4.01 1.64 -13.29
C SER A 28 -3.98 0.27 -12.63
N TYR A 29 -3.46 0.22 -11.41
CA TYR A 29 -3.45 -0.98 -10.59
C TYR A 29 -4.39 -0.79 -9.41
N GLN A 30 -5.11 -1.84 -9.04
CA GLN A 30 -6.01 -1.83 -7.89
C GLN A 30 -5.32 -2.31 -6.62
N SER A 31 -4.17 -2.98 -6.76
CA SER A 31 -3.41 -3.48 -5.63
C SER A 31 -1.90 -3.57 -5.87
N CYS A 32 -1.14 -3.58 -4.78
CA CYS A 32 0.29 -3.86 -4.82
C CYS A 32 0.60 -5.26 -5.39
N LYS A 33 -0.33 -6.21 -5.26
CA LYS A 33 -0.18 -7.55 -5.84
C LYS A 33 -0.15 -7.50 -7.36
N GLU A 34 -1.04 -6.72 -7.98
CA GLU A 34 -1.05 -6.53 -9.44
C GLU A 34 0.22 -5.85 -9.93
N ILE A 35 0.70 -4.86 -9.17
CA ILE A 35 1.97 -4.19 -9.46
C ILE A 35 3.12 -5.20 -9.40
N LYS A 36 3.22 -6.01 -8.34
CA LYS A 36 4.27 -7.02 -8.20
C LYS A 36 4.20 -8.09 -9.29
N ALA A 37 3.00 -8.48 -9.72
CA ALA A 37 2.81 -9.43 -10.81
C ALA A 37 3.21 -8.84 -12.16
N ALA A 38 2.92 -7.56 -12.41
CA ALA A 38 3.30 -6.88 -13.65
C ALA A 38 4.80 -6.51 -13.68
N MET A 39 5.37 -6.18 -12.53
CA MET A 39 6.74 -5.73 -12.35
C MET A 39 7.36 -6.43 -11.13
N PRO A 40 7.93 -7.64 -11.32
CA PRO A 40 8.52 -8.41 -10.22
C PRO A 40 9.64 -7.70 -9.47
N GLU A 41 10.39 -6.83 -10.16
CA GLU A 41 11.51 -6.04 -9.62
C GLU A 41 11.06 -4.73 -8.91
N SER A 42 9.75 -4.52 -8.72
CA SER A 42 9.24 -3.33 -8.04
C SER A 42 9.75 -3.26 -6.58
N PRO A 43 10.39 -2.16 -6.14
CA PRO A 43 10.86 -2.02 -4.76
C PRO A 43 9.73 -1.64 -3.79
N ASP A 44 9.98 -1.76 -2.49
CA ASP A 44 9.08 -1.25 -1.46
C ASP A 44 8.94 0.28 -1.58
N GLY A 45 7.74 0.82 -1.36
CA GLY A 45 7.54 2.27 -1.48
C GLY A 45 6.08 2.69 -1.59
N LEU A 46 5.87 3.98 -1.87
CA LEU A 46 4.54 4.54 -2.11
C LEU A 46 4.13 4.35 -3.57
N TYR A 47 2.94 3.79 -3.77
CA TYR A 47 2.33 3.58 -5.08
C TYR A 47 0.94 4.21 -5.12
N ILE A 48 0.54 4.61 -6.32
CA ILE A 48 -0.81 5.13 -6.60
C ILE A 48 -1.66 3.97 -7.08
N LEU A 49 -2.78 3.74 -6.41
CA LEU A 49 -3.76 2.70 -6.72
C LEU A 49 -5.11 3.32 -7.01
N ILE A 50 -5.96 2.56 -7.71
CA ILE A 50 -7.34 2.94 -7.99
C ILE A 50 -8.28 1.91 -7.38
N SER A 51 -9.23 2.36 -6.56
CA SER A 51 -10.27 1.51 -5.97
C SER A 51 -11.19 0.95 -7.06
N GLU A 52 -11.99 -0.08 -6.74
CA GLU A 52 -13.04 -0.58 -7.61
C GLU A 52 -14.04 0.53 -8.00
N ASP A 53 -14.28 1.47 -7.08
CA ASP A 53 -15.15 2.64 -7.29
C ASP A 53 -14.51 3.76 -8.12
N GLY A 54 -13.26 3.59 -8.56
CA GLY A 54 -12.52 4.58 -9.35
C GLY A 54 -11.80 5.66 -8.52
N GLU A 55 -11.84 5.57 -7.19
CA GLU A 55 -11.11 6.49 -6.30
C GLU A 55 -9.60 6.25 -6.39
N VAL A 56 -8.84 7.33 -6.62
CA VAL A 56 -7.37 7.27 -6.69
C VAL A 56 -6.79 7.56 -5.31
N TYR A 57 -5.99 6.63 -4.78
CA TYR A 57 -5.34 6.79 -3.47
C TYR A 57 -3.88 6.35 -3.52
N GLN A 58 -3.08 6.92 -2.61
CA GLN A 58 -1.68 6.56 -2.46
C GLN A 58 -1.52 5.70 -1.20
N THR A 59 -0.81 4.57 -1.32
CA THR A 59 -0.49 3.72 -0.17
C THR A 59 0.89 3.11 -0.29
N PHE A 60 1.40 2.59 0.84
CA PHE A 60 2.67 1.87 0.87
C PHE A 60 2.48 0.43 0.41
N CYS A 61 3.29 0.01 -0.56
CA CYS A 61 3.41 -1.37 -0.98
C CYS A 61 4.68 -1.99 -0.41
N ASP A 62 4.52 -3.12 0.27
CA ASP A 62 5.61 -4.00 0.64
C ASP A 62 5.75 -5.08 -0.44
N MET A 63 6.82 -4.94 -1.22
CA MET A 63 7.19 -5.76 -2.36
C MET A 63 8.27 -6.78 -2.01
N THR A 64 8.66 -6.89 -0.74
CA THR A 64 9.78 -7.71 -0.28
C THR A 64 9.32 -8.84 0.64
N THR A 65 8.46 -8.54 1.62
CA THR A 65 8.05 -9.52 2.65
C THR A 65 7.29 -10.67 2.02
N LYS A 66 7.75 -11.91 2.24
CA LYS A 66 7.11 -13.15 1.75
C LYS A 66 6.71 -13.10 0.27
N GLY A 67 7.63 -12.62 -0.59
CA GLY A 67 7.41 -12.50 -2.03
C GLY A 67 6.72 -11.21 -2.48
N GLY A 68 6.37 -10.32 -1.56
CA GLY A 68 5.83 -9.00 -1.85
C GLY A 68 4.36 -8.97 -2.27
N GLY A 69 3.93 -7.83 -2.80
CA GLY A 69 2.56 -7.59 -3.24
C GLY A 69 1.60 -7.25 -2.10
N TRP A 70 2.12 -6.82 -0.95
CA TRP A 70 1.33 -6.44 0.21
C TRP A 70 0.96 -4.96 0.13
N THR A 71 -0.32 -4.66 0.32
CA THR A 71 -0.86 -3.31 0.33
C THR A 71 -1.11 -2.88 1.76
N LEU A 72 -0.56 -1.75 2.20
CA LEU A 72 -0.91 -1.20 3.51
C LEU A 72 -2.36 -0.67 3.48
N VAL A 73 -3.20 -1.13 4.41
CA VAL A 73 -4.64 -0.82 4.44
C VAL A 73 -5.08 -0.10 5.71
N ALA A 74 -4.40 -0.31 6.84
CA ALA A 74 -4.67 0.44 8.07
C ALA A 74 -3.44 0.49 8.98
N SER A 75 -3.46 1.45 9.91
CA SER A 75 -2.50 1.56 11.00
C SER A 75 -3.23 1.97 12.27
N VAL A 76 -2.94 1.29 13.38
CA VAL A 76 -3.44 1.69 14.69
C VAL A 76 -2.35 2.48 15.39
N HIS A 77 -2.66 3.73 15.71
CA HIS A 77 -1.76 4.65 16.37
C HIS A 77 -2.33 5.10 17.70
N GLU A 78 -1.53 4.99 18.75
CA GLU A 78 -1.84 5.51 20.09
C GLU A 78 -1.34 6.95 20.19
N ASN A 79 -2.24 7.92 20.37
CA ASN A 79 -1.88 9.34 20.44
C ASN A 79 -1.64 9.84 21.87
N ASN A 80 -2.22 9.20 22.89
CA ASN A 80 -2.03 9.56 24.28
C ASN A 80 -2.40 8.38 25.20
N ILE A 81 -1.41 7.61 25.63
CA ILE A 81 -1.59 6.43 26.50
C ILE A 81 -2.31 6.73 27.83
N PHE A 82 -2.29 7.97 28.30
CA PHE A 82 -2.98 8.39 29.52
C PHE A 82 -4.45 8.80 29.25
N GLY A 83 -4.79 9.11 28.01
CA GLY A 83 -6.15 9.40 27.56
C GLY A 83 -6.92 8.10 27.36
N LYS A 84 -7.88 7.81 28.23
CA LYS A 84 -8.69 6.59 28.15
C LYS A 84 -9.87 6.81 27.20
N CYS A 85 -9.79 6.32 25.96
CA CYS A 85 -10.88 6.41 24.97
C CYS A 85 -11.27 7.87 24.70
N THR A 86 -10.25 8.69 24.43
CA THR A 86 -10.38 10.12 24.16
C THR A 86 -10.20 10.42 22.68
N THR A 87 -10.32 11.68 22.27
CA THR A 87 -10.07 12.09 20.88
C THR A 87 -8.74 11.55 20.37
N GLY A 88 -8.79 10.81 19.27
CA GLY A 88 -7.63 10.11 18.70
C GLY A 88 -7.73 8.58 18.77
N ASP A 89 -8.48 8.04 19.74
CA ASP A 89 -8.72 6.60 19.95
C ASP A 89 -9.74 6.01 18.96
N ARG A 90 -9.53 6.26 17.66
CA ARG A 90 -10.47 5.90 16.56
C ARG A 90 -10.69 4.40 16.39
N TRP A 91 -9.74 3.60 16.85
CA TRP A 91 -9.79 2.14 16.78
C TRP A 91 -10.32 1.49 18.06
N SER A 92 -10.82 2.28 19.01
CA SER A 92 -11.57 1.82 20.17
C SER A 92 -12.84 2.65 20.32
N SER A 93 -12.77 3.79 21.01
CA SER A 93 -13.87 4.73 21.19
C SER A 93 -13.29 6.12 21.46
N GLN A 94 -13.83 7.15 20.83
CA GLN A 94 -13.51 8.54 21.18
C GLN A 94 -14.52 9.15 22.17
N GLN A 95 -15.51 8.36 22.60
CA GLN A 95 -16.61 8.79 23.47
C GLN A 95 -16.42 8.34 24.93
N GLY A 96 -15.18 7.99 25.30
CA GLY A 96 -14.87 7.39 26.60
C GLY A 96 -15.27 5.91 26.67
N SER A 97 -15.10 5.36 27.87
CA SER A 97 -15.52 4.00 28.22
C SER A 97 -16.99 4.00 28.66
N ASP A 98 -17.91 4.10 27.70
CA ASP A 98 -19.35 4.11 27.94
C ASP A 98 -19.99 2.78 27.52
N ALA A 99 -20.72 2.15 28.45
CA ALA A 99 -21.46 0.90 28.20
C ALA A 99 -22.57 1.05 27.14
N LYS A 100 -23.04 2.28 26.87
CA LYS A 100 -23.99 2.58 25.79
C LYS A 100 -23.38 2.42 24.40
N TYR A 101 -22.05 2.45 24.28
CA TYR A 101 -21.31 2.29 23.04
C TYR A 101 -20.44 1.02 23.09
N PRO A 102 -21.05 -0.18 23.13
CA PRO A 102 -20.32 -1.44 23.31
C PRO A 102 -19.39 -1.79 22.15
N TYR A 103 -19.62 -1.22 20.96
CA TYR A 103 -18.77 -1.39 19.77
C TYR A 103 -17.83 -0.21 19.53
N GLY A 104 -17.85 0.79 20.42
CA GLY A 104 -17.09 2.03 20.29
C GLY A 104 -17.37 2.74 18.97
N ASP A 105 -16.31 3.20 18.30
CA ASP A 105 -16.40 3.95 17.04
C ASP A 105 -16.66 3.04 15.81
N GLY A 106 -16.58 1.70 15.95
CA GLY A 106 -16.93 0.76 14.88
C GLY A 106 -15.99 0.73 13.66
N ASN A 107 -14.82 1.37 13.75
CA ASN A 107 -13.91 1.58 12.61
C ASN A 107 -13.29 0.26 12.08
N TRP A 108 -13.25 -0.80 12.89
CA TRP A 108 -12.75 -2.12 12.47
C TRP A 108 -13.60 -2.77 11.38
N SER A 109 -14.92 -2.63 11.47
CA SER A 109 -15.86 -3.25 10.53
C SER A 109 -15.90 -2.58 9.15
N ILE A 110 -15.42 -1.33 9.04
CA ILE A 110 -15.32 -0.64 7.75
C ILE A 110 -13.98 -0.90 7.03
N ALA A 111 -12.97 -1.40 7.74
CA ALA A 111 -11.62 -1.58 7.21
C ALA A 111 -11.16 -3.05 7.11
N ALA A 112 -11.79 -3.98 7.83
CA ALA A 112 -11.40 -5.40 7.82
C ALA A 112 -11.92 -6.12 6.58
N THR A 113 -11.02 -6.72 5.81
CA THR A 113 -11.38 -7.57 4.68
C THR A 113 -10.52 -8.83 4.69
N SER A 114 -11.01 -9.93 4.11
CA SER A 114 -10.65 -11.34 4.37
C SER A 114 -9.18 -11.80 4.58
N ASP A 115 -8.15 -10.99 4.31
CA ASP A 115 -6.75 -11.41 4.25
C ASP A 115 -5.79 -10.38 4.90
N ASP A 116 -6.14 -9.90 6.08
CA ASP A 116 -5.35 -8.93 6.84
C ASP A 116 -4.17 -9.61 7.56
N TYR A 117 -2.95 -9.16 7.29
CA TYR A 117 -1.73 -9.48 8.00
C TYR A 117 -1.34 -8.31 8.92
N LYS A 118 -1.16 -8.57 10.22
CA LYS A 118 -0.66 -7.59 11.19
C LYS A 118 0.86 -7.70 11.31
N GLY A 119 1.58 -6.67 10.91
CA GLY A 119 3.03 -6.56 11.14
C GLY A 119 3.38 -6.13 12.56
N GLU A 120 4.64 -6.37 12.94
CA GLU A 120 5.27 -5.76 14.11
C GLU A 120 5.08 -4.23 14.04
N GLY A 121 4.49 -3.62 15.06
CA GLY A 121 4.16 -2.18 15.08
C GLY A 121 2.71 -1.81 14.75
N GLY A 122 1.79 -2.79 14.58
CA GLY A 122 0.36 -2.49 14.47
C GLY A 122 -0.11 -2.03 13.08
N LEU A 123 0.72 -2.24 12.06
CA LEU A 123 0.39 -2.01 10.65
C LEU A 123 -0.40 -3.19 10.10
N PHE A 124 -1.52 -2.90 9.45
CA PHE A 124 -2.36 -3.88 8.76
C PHE A 124 -2.07 -3.83 7.28
N LYS A 125 -1.53 -4.94 6.76
CA LYS A 125 -1.25 -5.14 5.34
C LYS A 125 -2.21 -6.18 4.79
N LYS A 126 -2.70 -6.00 3.57
CA LYS A 126 -3.54 -6.96 2.88
C LYS A 126 -2.96 -7.36 1.54
N ARG A 127 -3.07 -8.65 1.21
CA ARG A 127 -2.82 -9.14 -0.15
C ARG A 127 -4.13 -9.11 -0.92
N LEU A 128 -4.42 -7.97 -1.54
CA LEU A 128 -5.61 -7.80 -2.39
C LEU A 128 -5.49 -8.65 -3.66
N GLY A 129 -6.54 -9.39 -4.03
CA GLY A 129 -6.59 -10.17 -5.28
C GLY A 129 -6.24 -11.66 -5.17
N GLY A 130 -6.63 -12.36 -4.10
CA GLY A 130 -6.52 -13.82 -4.01
C GLY A 130 -7.77 -14.44 -3.41
N ARG A 131 -8.53 -15.21 -4.21
CA ARG A 131 -9.66 -16.03 -3.71
C ARG A 131 -9.17 -17.35 -3.07
N GLU A 132 -7.92 -17.42 -2.65
CA GLU A 132 -7.26 -18.67 -2.28
C GLU A 132 -6.56 -18.51 -0.92
N ARG A 133 -7.11 -19.21 0.08
CA ARG A 133 -6.55 -19.34 1.42
C ARG A 133 -5.25 -20.14 1.33
N GLU A 134 -4.11 -19.47 1.20
CA GLU A 134 -2.83 -20.10 1.51
C GLU A 134 -2.71 -20.23 3.04
N ARG A 135 -2.97 -21.44 3.52
CA ARG A 135 -2.79 -21.85 4.90
C ARG A 135 -1.28 -21.99 5.14
N GLU A 136 -0.64 -20.94 5.64
CA GLU A 136 0.78 -20.96 6.00
C GLU A 136 1.03 -21.99 7.11
N ARG A 137 1.97 -22.93 6.87
CA ARG A 137 2.56 -23.84 7.86
C ARG A 137 3.81 -23.21 8.46
#